data_AF-A0A7C5GTN0-F1
#
_entry.id   AF-A0A7C5GTN0-F1
#
_cell.length_a   1.000
_cell.length_b   1.000
_cell.length_c   1.000
_cell.angle_alpha   90.00
_cell.angle_beta   90.00
_cell.angle_gamma   90.00
#
_symmetry.space_group_name_H-M   'P 1'
#
loop_
_entity.id
_entity.type
_entity.pdbx_description
1 polymer ?
#
loop_
_entity_poly.entity_id
_entity_poly.type
_entity_poly.pdbx_seq_one_letter_code
_entity_poly.pdbx_strand_id
1 'polypeptide(L)'
;MFATIKLLKKNTRHRHLAKQLQAILAVMNYSLDVDGAFGNGTKIAVEAFQKANNLSADGIVGKQTWLILYQELRHCLAQLAYPKPLPEKEKEVFGTSGELFIKLEDPAIVDTPASLHWLQAMIYLLDNEANVTGQYDDATQAFIQRFKNDCNLTTDHCVDDDTWQALFTRGLVAVNEVAPLFINDEMIDQIAQEEDLESSAIKAVIKVESRGSGFYEDKRPVILFEGHIFWKELKKVGIDPQAVRAGNEDIIYPKWVREHYKGTANGEYDRLERAKVIHPEAALRSASWGMFQIMGFNHKASGYDTVTDYVDNMYANEYEQIKAFIRFLHSENIYRHLKSKDWASFARRYNGPAYKKNGYDWKLQVAFDASASGARGDDQVEVVVNEYTNQLMQAFAEINDVQ
;
A
#
# COMPACT_ATOMS: atom_id res chain seq x y z
N MET A 1 13.55 7.74 4.03
CA MET A 1 13.72 6.85 2.87
C MET A 1 12.83 5.64 3.11
N PHE A 2 12.01 5.20 2.14
CA PHE A 2 10.95 4.23 2.46
C PHE A 2 10.73 3.15 1.40
N ALA A 3 10.42 1.95 1.90
CA ALA A 3 9.84 0.83 1.17
C ALA A 3 8.85 1.31 0.09
N THR A 4 9.20 1.08 -1.17
CA THR A 4 8.40 1.56 -2.30
C THR A 4 7.48 0.45 -2.78
N ILE A 5 6.17 0.69 -2.75
CA ILE A 5 5.18 -0.27 -3.26
C ILE A 5 4.96 0.04 -4.74
N LYS A 6 5.66 -0.69 -5.61
CA LYS A 6 5.37 -0.72 -7.05
C LYS A 6 4.82 -2.08 -7.43
N LEU A 7 3.92 -2.07 -8.41
CA LEU A 7 3.54 -3.30 -9.08
C LEU A 7 4.78 -3.91 -9.74
N LEU A 8 5.24 -5.05 -9.24
CA LEU A 8 6.29 -5.83 -9.87
C LEU A 8 5.67 -7.07 -10.51
N LYS A 9 6.14 -7.39 -11.70
CA LYS A 9 5.81 -8.62 -12.41
C LYS A 9 7.02 -9.04 -13.24
N LYS A 10 6.96 -10.24 -13.81
CA LYS A 10 7.99 -10.73 -14.71
C LYS A 10 8.36 -9.66 -15.76
N ASN A 11 9.67 -9.44 -15.95
CA ASN A 11 10.27 -8.44 -16.84
C ASN A 11 10.10 -6.97 -16.40
N THR A 12 9.78 -6.70 -15.13
CA THR A 12 9.78 -5.32 -14.63
C THR A 12 11.15 -4.66 -14.78
N ARG A 13 11.19 -3.35 -15.06
CA ARG A 13 12.44 -2.59 -15.23
C ARG A 13 12.99 -2.02 -13.92
N HIS A 14 12.23 -2.13 -12.83
CA HIS A 14 12.60 -1.63 -11.50
C HIS A 14 13.57 -2.58 -10.79
N ARG A 15 14.83 -2.64 -11.25
CA ARG A 15 15.84 -3.59 -10.74
C ARG A 15 16.05 -3.49 -9.23
N HIS A 16 16.13 -2.27 -8.68
CA HIS A 16 16.31 -2.06 -7.24
C HIS A 16 15.17 -2.64 -6.40
N LEU A 17 13.91 -2.44 -6.83
CA LEU A 17 12.75 -3.00 -6.13
C LEU A 17 12.63 -4.51 -6.31
N ALA A 18 13.03 -5.04 -7.47
CA ALA A 18 13.13 -6.48 -7.66
C ALA A 18 14.17 -7.09 -6.70
N LYS A 19 15.33 -6.44 -6.50
CA LYS A 19 16.32 -6.89 -5.51
C LYS A 19 15.80 -6.85 -4.09
N GLN A 20 15.09 -5.78 -3.71
CA GLN A 20 14.47 -5.69 -2.38
C GLN A 20 13.48 -6.83 -2.15
N LEU A 21 12.57 -7.07 -3.10
CA LEU A 21 11.63 -8.19 -3.05
C LEU A 21 12.34 -9.53 -2.90
N GLN A 22 13.33 -9.78 -3.77
CA GLN A 22 14.11 -11.02 -3.81
C GLN A 22 14.84 -11.23 -2.46
N ALA A 23 15.51 -10.21 -1.92
CA ALA A 23 16.22 -10.31 -0.65
C ALA A 23 15.28 -10.66 0.52
N ILE A 24 14.11 -10.01 0.59
CA ILE A 24 13.12 -10.29 1.65
C ILE A 24 12.55 -11.71 1.52
N LEU A 25 12.21 -12.15 0.31
CA LEU A 25 11.75 -13.52 0.06
C LEU A 25 12.84 -14.56 0.39
N ALA A 26 14.10 -14.27 0.07
CA ALA A 26 15.23 -15.14 0.39
C ALA A 26 15.44 -15.27 1.92
N VAL A 27 15.26 -14.18 2.67
CA VAL A 27 15.22 -14.17 4.14
C VAL A 27 14.11 -15.07 4.68
N MET A 28 12.96 -15.12 4.00
CA MET A 28 11.83 -15.99 4.34
C MET A 28 11.98 -17.43 3.81
N ASN A 29 13.19 -17.82 3.38
CA ASN A 29 13.52 -19.14 2.85
C ASN A 29 12.83 -19.52 1.53
N TYR A 30 12.38 -18.55 0.73
CA TYR A 30 11.99 -18.83 -0.65
C TYR A 30 13.22 -18.94 -1.55
N SER A 31 13.31 -20.04 -2.31
CA SER A 31 14.44 -20.30 -3.21
C SER A 31 14.38 -19.41 -4.46
N LEU A 32 15.32 -18.46 -4.57
CA LEU A 32 15.49 -17.57 -5.73
C LEU A 32 16.90 -16.95 -5.73
N ASP A 33 17.26 -16.32 -6.85
CA ASP A 33 18.47 -15.50 -6.97
C ASP A 33 18.16 -14.01 -6.71
N VAL A 34 19.02 -13.32 -5.95
CA VAL A 34 18.91 -11.87 -5.66
C VAL A 34 19.70 -11.05 -6.68
N ASP A 35 19.27 -11.08 -7.94
CA ASP A 35 19.98 -10.49 -9.09
C ASP A 35 19.35 -9.17 -9.61
N GLY A 36 18.18 -8.81 -9.09
CA GLY A 36 17.37 -7.67 -9.52
C GLY A 36 16.64 -7.87 -10.84
N ALA A 37 16.70 -9.07 -11.43
CA ALA A 37 15.93 -9.44 -12.60
C ALA A 37 14.68 -10.21 -12.15
N PHE A 38 13.51 -9.61 -12.35
CA PHE A 38 12.25 -10.31 -12.10
C PHE A 38 12.00 -11.33 -13.23
N GLY A 39 12.65 -12.48 -13.14
CA GLY A 39 12.55 -13.61 -14.08
C GLY A 39 11.55 -14.68 -13.63
N ASN A 40 11.67 -15.89 -14.18
CA ASN A 40 10.83 -17.02 -13.81
C ASN A 40 11.05 -17.46 -12.35
N GLY A 41 12.30 -17.51 -11.88
CA GLY A 41 12.61 -17.89 -10.49
C GLY A 41 11.92 -16.98 -9.48
N THR A 42 12.01 -15.66 -9.67
CA THR A 42 11.31 -14.69 -8.84
C THR A 42 9.79 -14.83 -8.92
N LYS A 43 9.21 -15.06 -10.11
CA LYS A 43 7.76 -15.28 -10.26
C LYS A 43 7.29 -16.48 -9.44
N ILE A 44 7.99 -17.61 -9.54
CA ILE A 44 7.67 -18.84 -8.80
C ILE A 44 7.74 -18.61 -7.29
N ALA A 45 8.78 -17.92 -6.81
CA ALA A 45 8.91 -17.58 -5.39
C ALA A 45 7.78 -16.67 -4.91
N VAL A 46 7.37 -15.68 -5.73
CA VAL A 46 6.23 -14.81 -5.44
C VAL A 46 4.92 -15.61 -5.38
N GLU A 47 4.66 -16.50 -6.35
CA GLU A 47 3.47 -17.36 -6.35
C GLU A 47 3.44 -18.27 -5.12
N ALA A 48 4.59 -18.83 -4.73
CA ALA A 48 4.71 -19.64 -3.53
C ALA A 48 4.41 -18.81 -2.27
N PHE A 49 4.97 -17.60 -2.18
CA PHE A 49 4.72 -16.67 -1.09
C PHE A 49 3.26 -16.26 -1.00
N GLN A 50 2.67 -15.86 -2.13
CA GLN A 50 1.25 -15.55 -2.24
C GLN A 50 0.40 -16.74 -1.81
N LYS A 51 0.76 -17.95 -2.26
CA LYS A 51 0.02 -19.17 -1.94
C LYS A 51 0.03 -19.47 -0.43
N ALA A 52 1.20 -19.35 0.19
CA ALA A 52 1.41 -19.57 1.62
C ALA A 52 0.64 -18.58 2.50
N ASN A 53 0.46 -17.35 2.01
CA ASN A 53 -0.22 -16.27 2.73
C ASN A 53 -1.66 -16.01 2.25
N ASN A 54 -2.32 -17.00 1.65
CA ASN A 54 -3.72 -16.90 1.22
C ASN A 54 -4.02 -15.77 0.21
N LEU A 55 -3.03 -15.33 -0.55
CA LEU A 55 -3.18 -14.40 -1.67
C LEU A 55 -3.45 -15.15 -2.98
N SER A 56 -3.95 -14.43 -3.99
CA SER A 56 -3.97 -14.95 -5.36
C SER A 56 -2.54 -15.19 -5.85
N ALA A 57 -2.24 -16.41 -6.29
CA ALA A 57 -0.90 -16.84 -6.68
C ALA A 57 -0.65 -16.55 -8.18
N ASP A 58 -0.74 -15.28 -8.56
CA ASP A 58 -0.61 -14.79 -9.94
C ASP A 58 0.85 -14.44 -10.32
N GLY A 59 1.75 -14.42 -9.35
CA GLY A 59 3.15 -14.03 -9.53
C GLY A 59 3.36 -12.54 -9.75
N ILE A 60 2.35 -11.71 -9.48
CA ILE A 60 2.36 -10.26 -9.56
C ILE A 60 2.44 -9.69 -8.14
N VAL A 61 3.52 -8.99 -7.83
CA VAL A 61 3.67 -8.30 -6.55
C VAL A 61 2.94 -6.97 -6.61
N GLY A 62 1.65 -7.04 -6.33
CA GLY A 62 0.79 -5.88 -6.09
C GLY A 62 0.87 -5.41 -4.63
N LYS A 63 0.04 -4.42 -4.31
CA LYS A 63 -0.05 -3.83 -2.97
C LYS A 63 -0.24 -4.88 -1.87
N GLN A 64 -1.17 -5.81 -2.04
CA GLN A 64 -1.48 -6.83 -1.03
C GLN A 64 -0.30 -7.77 -0.80
N THR A 65 0.43 -8.14 -1.85
CA THR A 65 1.65 -8.95 -1.72
C THR A 65 2.73 -8.20 -0.96
N TRP A 66 2.99 -6.93 -1.27
CA TRP A 66 3.96 -6.10 -0.54
C TRP A 66 3.59 -5.93 0.95
N LEU A 67 2.30 -5.74 1.23
CA LEU A 67 1.81 -5.60 2.60
C LEU A 67 2.13 -6.84 3.43
N ILE A 68 1.70 -8.00 2.96
CA ILE A 68 1.95 -9.27 3.64
C ILE A 68 3.46 -9.51 3.72
N LEU A 69 4.22 -9.19 2.68
CA LEU A 69 5.68 -9.32 2.70
C LEU A 69 6.31 -8.49 3.82
N TYR A 70 5.90 -7.24 4.01
CA TYR A 70 6.41 -6.43 5.11
C TYR A 70 5.90 -6.87 6.48
N GLN A 71 4.69 -7.43 6.58
CA GLN A 71 4.18 -8.00 7.83
C GLN A 71 4.95 -9.25 8.23
N GLU A 72 5.17 -10.19 7.32
CA GLU A 72 5.99 -11.36 7.58
C GLU A 72 7.43 -10.96 7.92
N LEU A 73 7.99 -9.96 7.22
CA LEU A 73 9.33 -9.44 7.55
C LEU A 73 9.36 -8.81 8.95
N ARG A 74 8.31 -8.08 9.34
CA ARG A 74 8.16 -7.53 10.70
C ARG A 74 8.14 -8.65 11.73
N HIS A 75 7.41 -9.74 11.49
CA HIS A 75 7.36 -10.89 12.39
C HIS A 75 8.74 -11.54 12.53
N CYS A 76 9.45 -11.76 11.42
CA CYS A 76 10.83 -12.25 11.46
C CYS A 76 11.76 -11.32 12.24
N LEU A 77 11.71 -10.00 11.98
CA LEU A 77 12.53 -9.02 12.68
C LEU A 77 12.21 -8.92 14.17
N ALA A 78 10.94 -8.96 14.56
CA ALA A 78 10.53 -8.90 15.96
C ALA A 78 11.03 -10.11 16.77
N GLN A 79 11.12 -11.29 16.14
CA GLN A 79 11.72 -12.47 16.77
C GLN A 79 13.24 -12.36 16.94
N LEU A 80 13.91 -11.58 16.10
CA LEU A 80 15.36 -11.34 16.16
C LEU A 80 15.75 -10.15 17.07
N ALA A 81 14.85 -9.20 17.32
CA ALA A 81 15.17 -7.88 17.86
C ALA A 81 15.03 -7.70 19.40
N TYR A 82 14.91 -8.75 20.23
CA TYR A 82 14.93 -8.64 21.71
C TYR A 82 15.67 -9.81 22.39
N PRO A 83 16.32 -9.57 23.55
CA PRO A 83 17.72 -9.86 23.81
C PRO A 83 17.94 -11.32 24.21
N LYS A 84 18.78 -12.05 23.48
CA LYS A 84 19.41 -13.26 24.04
C LYS A 84 20.62 -12.84 24.88
N PRO A 85 20.85 -13.40 26.08
CA PRO A 85 22.12 -13.26 26.77
C PRO A 85 23.25 -13.89 25.93
N LEU A 86 24.37 -13.18 25.82
CA LEU A 86 25.57 -13.57 25.09
C LEU A 86 26.15 -14.90 25.62
N PRO A 87 26.32 -15.98 24.82
CA PRO A 87 27.11 -17.14 25.25
C PRO A 87 28.62 -16.83 25.38
N GLU A 88 29.22 -17.24 26.51
CA GLU A 88 30.60 -16.93 26.95
C GLU A 88 31.76 -17.43 26.05
N LYS A 89 31.52 -17.98 24.85
CA LYS A 89 32.57 -18.58 24.01
C LYS A 89 32.48 -18.19 22.55
N GLU A 90 33.42 -17.33 22.15
CA GLU A 90 33.64 -16.85 20.80
C GLU A 90 33.98 -17.99 19.82
N LYS A 91 33.40 -17.95 18.61
CA LYS A 91 33.88 -18.71 17.44
C LYS A 91 34.09 -17.75 16.27
N GLU A 92 35.31 -17.72 15.76
CA GLU A 92 35.69 -16.94 14.58
C GLU A 92 35.45 -17.78 13.30
N VAL A 93 34.90 -17.16 12.25
CA VAL A 93 34.78 -17.76 10.91
C VAL A 93 35.41 -16.82 9.88
N PHE A 94 36.29 -17.36 9.02
CA PHE A 94 37.09 -16.62 8.04
C PHE A 94 36.64 -16.91 6.60
N GLY A 95 36.52 -15.87 5.78
CA GLY A 95 36.21 -16.00 4.33
C GLY A 95 37.44 -16.33 3.46
N THR A 96 37.22 -16.54 2.15
CA THR A 96 38.25 -17.01 1.19
C THR A 96 39.41 -16.02 0.91
N SER A 97 39.34 -14.79 1.42
CA SER A 97 40.41 -13.79 1.39
C SER A 97 41.02 -13.48 2.76
N GLY A 98 40.61 -14.18 3.83
CA GLY A 98 41.20 -14.03 5.17
C GLY A 98 40.71 -12.85 6.00
N GLU A 99 39.66 -12.15 5.59
CA GLU A 99 39.04 -11.07 6.38
C GLU A 99 37.84 -11.58 7.18
N LEU A 100 37.65 -11.02 8.38
CA LEU A 100 36.74 -11.47 9.45
C LEU A 100 35.27 -11.28 9.02
N PHE A 101 34.51 -12.39 8.90
CA PHE A 101 33.28 -12.36 8.09
C PHE A 101 31.99 -12.04 8.83
N ILE A 102 31.88 -12.28 10.13
CA ILE A 102 30.71 -11.97 10.99
C ILE A 102 31.09 -12.49 12.38
N LYS A 103 30.98 -11.67 13.43
CA LYS A 103 31.09 -12.14 14.82
C LYS A 103 29.66 -12.24 15.34
N LEU A 104 29.06 -13.42 15.26
CA LEU A 104 27.72 -13.70 15.77
C LEU A 104 27.79 -14.89 16.72
N GLU A 105 27.21 -14.74 17.90
CA GLU A 105 27.18 -15.74 18.94
C GLU A 105 26.05 -16.80 18.77
N ASP A 106 25.14 -16.61 17.82
CA ASP A 106 24.03 -17.54 17.54
C ASP A 106 24.36 -18.54 16.40
N PRO A 107 24.55 -19.84 16.68
CA PRO A 107 24.86 -20.86 15.68
C PRO A 107 23.72 -21.10 14.66
N ALA A 108 22.54 -20.52 14.83
CA ALA A 108 21.49 -20.52 13.79
C ALA A 108 21.78 -19.57 12.61
N ILE A 109 22.70 -18.62 12.76
CA ILE A 109 22.98 -17.55 11.78
C ILE A 109 24.41 -17.63 11.21
N VAL A 110 25.27 -18.46 11.80
CA VAL A 110 26.69 -18.56 11.39
C VAL A 110 26.85 -19.56 10.25
N ASP A 111 27.38 -19.05 9.13
CA ASP A 111 27.92 -19.76 7.95
C ASP A 111 26.93 -20.28 6.89
N THR A 112 26.04 -19.42 6.37
CA THR A 112 25.16 -19.79 5.25
C THR A 112 24.78 -18.60 4.36
N PRO A 113 24.31 -18.82 3.12
CA PRO A 113 23.62 -17.82 2.30
C PRO A 113 22.59 -16.93 3.05
N ALA A 114 22.06 -17.39 4.19
CA ALA A 114 21.04 -16.69 4.96
C ALA A 114 21.49 -15.37 5.62
N SER A 115 22.70 -15.29 6.20
CA SER A 115 23.18 -14.04 6.82
C SER A 115 23.45 -12.96 5.78
N LEU A 116 23.92 -13.36 4.60
CA LEU A 116 24.09 -12.48 3.45
C LEU A 116 22.73 -12.02 2.88
N HIS A 117 21.71 -12.88 2.86
CA HIS A 117 20.34 -12.47 2.52
C HIS A 117 19.78 -11.44 3.52
N TRP A 118 19.99 -11.66 4.83
CA TRP A 118 19.59 -10.71 5.86
C TRP A 118 20.29 -9.36 5.71
N LEU A 119 21.60 -9.37 5.49
CA LEU A 119 22.37 -8.16 5.26
C LEU A 119 21.83 -7.38 4.06
N GLN A 120 21.60 -8.06 2.94
CA GLN A 120 21.01 -7.45 1.73
C GLN A 120 19.60 -6.92 1.99
N ALA A 121 18.75 -7.69 2.68
CA ALA A 121 17.40 -7.27 2.99
C ALA A 121 17.40 -6.00 3.84
N MET A 122 18.28 -5.91 4.85
CA MET A 122 18.44 -4.71 5.68
C MET A 122 19.00 -3.54 4.88
N ILE A 123 20.01 -3.78 4.03
CA ILE A 123 20.56 -2.75 3.14
C ILE A 123 19.46 -2.18 2.25
N TYR A 124 18.70 -3.00 1.53
CA TYR A 124 17.64 -2.51 0.64
C TYR A 124 16.45 -1.91 1.37
N LEU A 125 16.21 -2.29 2.61
CA LEU A 125 15.16 -1.72 3.46
C LEU A 125 15.54 -0.32 3.97
N LEU A 126 16.81 -0.13 4.33
CA LEU A 126 17.35 1.11 4.90
C LEU A 126 17.89 2.08 3.85
N ASP A 127 18.35 1.53 2.72
CA ASP A 127 18.91 2.21 1.55
C ASP A 127 18.46 1.54 0.24
N ASN A 128 17.33 2.00 -0.32
CA ASN A 128 16.74 1.41 -1.53
C ASN A 128 17.55 1.70 -2.82
N GLU A 129 18.51 2.63 -2.77
CA GLU A 129 19.41 2.97 -3.88
C GLU A 129 20.77 2.28 -3.76
N ALA A 130 21.04 1.58 -2.66
CA ALA A 130 22.29 0.86 -2.45
C ALA A 130 22.59 -0.12 -3.60
N ASN A 131 23.77 0.03 -4.21
CA ASN A 131 24.20 -0.83 -5.32
C ASN A 131 25.03 -2.00 -4.81
N VAL A 132 24.43 -2.88 -4.00
CA VAL A 132 25.10 -4.11 -3.55
C VAL A 132 24.86 -5.27 -4.51
N THR A 133 25.87 -6.12 -4.68
CA THR A 133 25.91 -7.20 -5.70
C THR A 133 25.38 -8.54 -5.20
N GLY A 134 25.03 -8.60 -3.92
CA GLY A 134 24.67 -9.83 -3.26
C GLY A 134 25.86 -10.57 -2.65
N GLN A 135 27.05 -9.95 -2.64
CA GLN A 135 28.28 -10.40 -2.02
C GLN A 135 28.77 -9.35 -1.02
N TYR A 136 29.66 -9.73 -0.10
CA TYR A 136 30.30 -8.78 0.81
C TYR A 136 31.47 -8.06 0.13
N ASP A 137 31.14 -7.22 -0.85
CA ASP A 137 32.07 -6.46 -1.69
C ASP A 137 32.29 -5.02 -1.15
N ASP A 138 33.14 -4.25 -1.84
CA ASP A 138 33.45 -2.86 -1.48
C ASP A 138 32.20 -1.98 -1.34
N ALA A 139 31.16 -2.23 -2.14
CA ALA A 139 29.90 -1.50 -2.06
C ALA A 139 29.13 -1.82 -0.77
N THR A 140 29.11 -3.09 -0.38
CA THR A 140 28.52 -3.55 0.88
C THR A 140 29.31 -3.01 2.07
N GLN A 141 30.63 -3.05 2.02
CA GLN A 141 31.50 -2.49 3.05
C GLN A 141 31.30 -0.97 3.21
N ALA A 142 31.19 -0.23 2.12
CA ALA A 142 30.94 1.21 2.15
C ALA A 142 29.57 1.54 2.79
N PHE A 143 28.54 0.73 2.54
CA PHE A 143 27.27 0.85 3.24
C PHE A 143 27.47 0.63 4.75
N ILE A 144 28.15 -0.44 5.15
CA ILE A 144 28.32 -0.79 6.57
C ILE A 144 29.10 0.29 7.31
N GLN A 145 30.18 0.81 6.74
CA GLN A 145 30.93 1.91 7.35
C GLN A 145 30.07 3.15 7.55
N ARG A 146 29.29 3.55 6.54
CA ARG A 146 28.36 4.69 6.65
C ARG A 146 27.30 4.43 7.71
N PHE A 147 26.71 3.24 7.71
CA PHE A 147 25.69 2.85 8.68
C PHE A 147 26.22 2.86 10.13
N LYS A 148 27.41 2.29 10.36
CA LYS A 148 28.09 2.30 11.67
C LYS A 148 28.37 3.72 12.12
N ASN A 149 28.87 4.58 11.24
CA ASN A 149 29.06 6.01 11.53
C ASN A 149 27.73 6.69 11.92
N ASP A 150 26.65 6.44 11.17
CA ASP A 150 25.31 6.99 11.47
C ASP A 150 24.69 6.46 12.77
N CYS A 151 25.20 5.35 13.29
CA CYS A 151 24.81 4.74 14.56
C CYS A 151 25.80 5.04 15.71
N ASN A 152 26.86 5.82 15.46
CA ASN A 152 27.97 6.05 16.39
C ASN A 152 28.66 4.75 16.88
N LEU A 153 28.79 3.75 16.00
CA LEU A 153 29.51 2.51 16.22
C LEU A 153 30.95 2.60 15.67
N THR A 154 31.82 1.66 16.07
CA THR A 154 33.19 1.55 15.58
C THR A 154 33.23 1.41 14.05
N THR A 155 33.86 2.35 13.35
CA THR A 155 33.88 2.38 11.87
C THR A 155 34.94 1.46 11.30
N ASP A 156 34.74 0.15 11.44
CA ASP A 156 35.48 -0.89 10.73
C ASP A 156 34.60 -1.52 9.61
N HIS A 157 35.13 -2.57 8.96
CA HIS A 157 34.41 -3.32 7.93
C HIS A 157 33.70 -4.56 8.50
N CYS A 158 33.54 -4.69 9.82
CA CYS A 158 32.96 -5.86 10.45
C CYS A 158 31.47 -5.65 10.74
N VAL A 159 30.66 -6.68 10.51
CA VAL A 159 29.27 -6.75 10.99
C VAL A 159 29.27 -7.56 12.28
N ASP A 160 29.61 -6.89 13.37
CA ASP A 160 29.60 -7.42 14.74
C ASP A 160 28.18 -7.42 15.34
N ASP A 161 28.04 -7.96 16.56
CA ASP A 161 26.74 -8.06 17.26
C ASP A 161 26.05 -6.69 17.41
N ASP A 162 26.80 -5.64 17.76
CA ASP A 162 26.27 -4.28 17.88
C ASP A 162 25.74 -3.76 16.54
N THR A 163 26.46 -4.05 15.44
CA THR A 163 26.03 -3.70 14.07
C THR A 163 24.76 -4.45 13.69
N TRP A 164 24.68 -5.75 13.95
CA TRP A 164 23.48 -6.55 13.69
C TRP A 164 22.28 -6.06 14.49
N GLN A 165 22.47 -5.79 15.78
CA GLN A 165 21.42 -5.25 16.64
C GLN A 165 20.92 -3.90 16.11
N ALA A 166 21.83 -3.02 15.69
CA ALA A 166 21.46 -1.73 15.10
C ALA A 166 20.73 -1.89 13.76
N LEU A 167 21.19 -2.79 12.88
CA LEU A 167 20.55 -3.09 11.59
C LEU A 167 19.12 -3.59 11.79
N PHE A 168 18.92 -4.58 12.66
CA PHE A 168 17.57 -5.13 12.92
C PHE A 168 16.67 -4.12 13.64
N THR A 169 17.20 -3.34 14.56
CA THR A 169 16.42 -2.30 15.25
C THR A 169 15.95 -1.24 14.26
N ARG A 170 16.85 -0.69 13.43
CA ARG A 170 16.48 0.30 12.41
C ARG A 170 15.60 -0.30 11.31
N GLY A 171 15.85 -1.54 10.91
CA GLY A 171 15.00 -2.28 9.96
C GLY A 171 13.59 -2.45 10.49
N LEU A 172 13.44 -2.84 11.77
CA LEU A 172 12.14 -2.98 12.41
C LEU A 172 11.39 -1.64 12.47
N VAL A 173 12.08 -0.53 12.76
CA VAL A 173 11.50 0.82 12.67
C VAL A 173 11.04 1.12 11.24
N ALA A 174 11.89 0.90 10.24
CA ALA A 174 11.57 1.18 8.84
C ALA A 174 10.34 0.37 8.35
N VAL A 175 10.23 -0.90 8.74
CA VAL A 175 9.05 -1.73 8.45
C VAL A 175 7.83 -1.25 9.23
N ASN A 176 7.98 -0.90 10.51
CA ASN A 176 6.92 -0.35 11.35
C ASN A 176 6.43 1.03 10.89
N GLU A 177 7.17 1.77 10.07
CA GLU A 177 6.70 3.02 9.47
C GLU A 177 5.93 2.82 8.16
N VAL A 178 5.87 1.59 7.64
CA VAL A 178 5.25 1.24 6.35
C VAL A 178 4.07 0.30 6.57
N ALA A 179 4.23 -0.70 7.44
CA ALA A 179 3.20 -1.67 7.80
C ALA A 179 1.89 -1.05 8.34
N PRO A 180 1.89 0.01 9.18
CA PRO A 180 0.63 0.54 9.72
C PRO A 180 -0.12 1.40 8.72
N LEU A 181 0.49 1.86 7.61
CA LEU A 181 -0.19 2.72 6.64
C LEU A 181 -1.26 1.96 5.85
N PHE A 182 -1.17 0.65 5.73
CA PHE A 182 -1.97 -0.13 4.79
C PHE A 182 -2.89 -1.11 5.51
N ILE A 183 -4.08 -1.30 4.95
CA ILE A 183 -5.07 -2.19 5.53
C ILE A 183 -4.67 -3.67 5.33
N ASN A 184 -4.86 -4.48 6.37
CA ASN A 184 -4.67 -5.94 6.34
C ASN A 184 -5.95 -6.68 6.76
N ASP A 185 -5.94 -8.01 6.67
CA ASP A 185 -7.13 -8.82 6.98
C ASP A 185 -7.54 -8.75 8.46
N GLU A 186 -6.60 -8.75 9.40
CA GLU A 186 -6.89 -8.60 10.84
C GLU A 186 -7.56 -7.26 11.16
N MET A 187 -7.07 -6.18 10.57
CA MET A 187 -7.65 -4.85 10.65
C MET A 187 -9.04 -4.80 10.00
N ILE A 188 -9.25 -5.48 8.87
CA ILE A 188 -10.57 -5.59 8.25
C ILE A 188 -11.54 -6.34 9.17
N ASP A 189 -11.10 -7.43 9.78
CA ASP A 189 -11.90 -8.20 10.74
C ASP A 189 -12.23 -7.37 11.98
N GLN A 190 -11.29 -6.55 12.45
CA GLN A 190 -11.55 -5.59 13.52
C GLN A 190 -12.63 -4.57 13.13
N ILE A 191 -12.52 -3.94 11.95
CA ILE A 191 -13.55 -3.00 11.46
C ILE A 191 -14.89 -3.71 11.31
N ALA A 192 -14.90 -4.93 10.76
CA ALA A 192 -16.10 -5.73 10.58
C ALA A 192 -16.82 -5.99 11.91
N GLN A 193 -16.05 -6.31 12.95
CA GLN A 193 -16.58 -6.48 14.30
C GLN A 193 -17.10 -5.17 14.91
N GLU A 194 -16.32 -4.08 14.81
CA GLU A 194 -16.69 -2.75 15.32
C GLU A 194 -17.99 -2.24 14.67
N GLU A 195 -18.15 -2.49 13.38
CA GLU A 195 -19.22 -1.94 12.56
C GLU A 195 -20.38 -2.94 12.32
N ASP A 196 -20.35 -4.14 12.92
CA ASP A 196 -21.36 -5.20 12.71
C ASP A 196 -21.62 -5.46 11.21
N LEU A 197 -20.52 -5.72 10.48
CA LEU A 197 -20.46 -6.05 9.07
C LEU A 197 -19.76 -7.40 8.86
N GLU A 198 -19.95 -8.00 7.69
CA GLU A 198 -19.11 -9.12 7.26
C GLU A 198 -17.79 -8.61 6.67
N SER A 199 -16.65 -9.19 7.07
CA SER A 199 -15.33 -8.85 6.51
C SER A 199 -15.31 -8.93 4.99
N SER A 200 -16.01 -9.91 4.41
CA SER A 200 -16.16 -10.08 2.96
C SER A 200 -16.86 -8.90 2.28
N ALA A 201 -17.81 -8.24 2.95
CA ALA A 201 -18.48 -7.05 2.43
C ALA A 201 -17.53 -5.85 2.39
N ILE A 202 -16.69 -5.69 3.42
CA ILE A 202 -15.64 -4.66 3.45
C ILE A 202 -14.60 -4.92 2.35
N LYS A 203 -14.13 -6.17 2.22
CA LYS A 203 -13.19 -6.59 1.16
C LYS A 203 -13.76 -6.33 -0.24
N ALA A 204 -15.04 -6.61 -0.46
CA ALA A 204 -15.72 -6.34 -1.73
C ALA A 204 -15.73 -4.85 -2.08
N VAL A 205 -16.10 -3.99 -1.12
CA VAL A 205 -16.12 -2.55 -1.32
C VAL A 205 -14.72 -1.98 -1.52
N ILE A 206 -13.72 -2.44 -0.75
CA ILE A 206 -12.31 -2.06 -0.99
C ILE A 206 -11.89 -2.44 -2.42
N LYS A 207 -12.20 -3.66 -2.86
CA LYS A 207 -11.82 -4.15 -4.20
C LYS A 207 -12.44 -3.32 -5.33
N VAL A 208 -13.68 -2.88 -5.19
CA VAL A 208 -14.46 -2.29 -6.28
C VAL A 208 -14.51 -0.76 -6.24
N GLU A 209 -14.62 -0.17 -5.05
CA GLU A 209 -14.88 1.26 -4.86
C GLU A 209 -13.63 2.06 -4.50
N SER A 210 -12.52 1.38 -4.17
CA SER A 210 -11.26 2.05 -3.87
C SER A 210 -10.36 2.16 -5.09
N ARG A 211 -9.39 3.07 -5.02
CA ARG A 211 -8.26 3.14 -5.97
C ARG A 211 -7.18 2.08 -5.72
N GLY A 212 -7.45 1.09 -4.87
CA GLY A 212 -6.47 0.14 -4.38
C GLY A 212 -5.69 0.73 -3.20
N SER A 213 -4.67 1.54 -3.48
CA SER A 213 -3.87 2.22 -2.44
C SER A 213 -4.45 3.58 -2.08
N GLY A 214 -4.55 3.86 -0.78
CA GLY A 214 -4.87 5.17 -0.22
C GLY A 214 -3.69 6.13 -0.21
N PHE A 215 -2.49 5.66 -0.52
CA PHE A 215 -1.25 6.42 -0.49
C PHE A 215 -0.48 6.34 -1.81
N TYR A 216 0.18 7.43 -2.18
CA TYR A 216 1.23 7.46 -3.20
C TYR A 216 2.53 6.79 -2.67
N GLU A 217 3.51 6.63 -3.57
CA GLU A 217 4.82 6.04 -3.26
C GLU A 217 5.59 6.80 -2.16
N ASP A 218 5.35 8.10 -2.02
CA ASP A 218 6.00 8.97 -1.04
C ASP A 218 5.23 9.08 0.29
N LYS A 219 4.28 8.17 0.53
CA LYS A 219 3.43 8.09 1.73
C LYS A 219 2.43 9.21 1.92
N ARG A 220 2.28 10.13 0.95
CA ARG A 220 1.18 11.09 0.99
C ARG A 220 -0.12 10.42 0.54
N PRO A 221 -1.29 10.73 1.14
CA PRO A 221 -2.57 10.23 0.67
C PRO A 221 -2.79 10.51 -0.82
N VAL A 222 -3.45 9.59 -1.51
CA VAL A 222 -3.88 9.84 -2.89
C VAL A 222 -4.90 10.97 -2.86
N ILE A 223 -4.68 12.00 -3.67
CA ILE A 223 -5.59 13.13 -3.79
C ILE A 223 -5.98 13.40 -5.24
N LEU A 224 -7.13 14.05 -5.40
CA LEU A 224 -7.47 14.76 -6.61
C LEU A 224 -7.94 16.15 -6.22
N PHE A 225 -7.23 17.19 -6.67
CA PHE A 225 -7.60 18.57 -6.37
C PHE A 225 -8.60 19.11 -7.38
N GLU A 226 -9.72 19.63 -6.89
CA GLU A 226 -10.85 20.08 -7.69
C GLU A 226 -10.94 21.61 -7.70
N GLY A 227 -10.27 22.27 -8.65
CA GLY A 227 -10.21 23.74 -8.70
C GLY A 227 -11.58 24.43 -8.89
N HIS A 228 -12.56 23.71 -9.44
CA HIS A 228 -13.95 24.18 -9.52
C HIS A 228 -14.74 24.01 -8.23
N ILE A 229 -14.32 23.11 -7.35
CA ILE A 229 -14.81 23.06 -5.97
C ILE A 229 -14.12 24.15 -5.16
N PHE A 230 -12.83 24.40 -5.36
CA PHE A 230 -12.11 25.49 -4.71
C PHE A 230 -12.70 26.86 -5.02
N TRP A 231 -13.09 27.10 -6.28
CA TRP A 231 -13.89 28.26 -6.65
C TRP A 231 -15.16 28.42 -5.79
N LYS A 232 -15.88 27.33 -5.49
CA LYS A 232 -17.09 27.37 -4.65
C LYS A 232 -16.75 27.54 -3.18
N GLU A 233 -15.73 26.87 -2.67
CA GLU A 233 -15.30 26.95 -1.28
C GLU A 233 -14.76 28.34 -0.91
N LEU A 234 -14.02 29.00 -1.82
CA LEU A 234 -13.59 30.39 -1.65
C LEU A 234 -14.79 31.34 -1.48
N LYS A 235 -15.85 31.17 -2.28
CA LYS A 235 -17.08 31.97 -2.13
C LYS A 235 -17.75 31.77 -0.78
N LYS A 236 -17.75 30.53 -0.25
CA LYS A 236 -18.34 30.23 1.08
C LYS A 236 -17.61 30.95 2.21
N VAL A 237 -16.31 31.19 2.07
CA VAL A 237 -15.50 31.93 3.04
C VAL A 237 -15.38 33.43 2.72
N GLY A 238 -16.18 33.94 1.77
CA GLY A 238 -16.24 35.37 1.45
C GLY A 238 -15.12 35.88 0.55
N ILE A 239 -14.33 35.01 -0.06
CA ILE A 239 -13.29 35.39 -1.03
C ILE A 239 -13.87 35.34 -2.44
N ASP A 240 -13.73 36.43 -3.21
CA ASP A 240 -14.04 36.42 -4.64
C ASP A 240 -12.97 35.61 -5.40
N PRO A 241 -13.31 34.44 -5.98
CA PRO A 241 -12.35 33.61 -6.67
C PRO A 241 -11.75 34.31 -7.89
N GLN A 242 -12.48 35.22 -8.53
CA GLN A 242 -11.97 35.92 -9.71
C GLN A 242 -10.83 36.88 -9.36
N ALA A 243 -10.86 37.48 -8.16
CA ALA A 243 -9.83 38.38 -7.67
C ALA A 243 -8.48 37.69 -7.38
N VAL A 244 -8.53 36.40 -7.02
CA VAL A 244 -7.33 35.59 -6.66
C VAL A 244 -6.91 34.60 -7.75
N ARG A 245 -7.56 34.66 -8.92
CA ARG A 245 -7.36 33.70 -10.02
C ARG A 245 -6.08 33.93 -10.82
N ALA A 246 -5.61 35.17 -10.93
CA ALA A 246 -4.46 35.50 -11.78
C ALA A 246 -3.21 34.69 -11.38
N GLY A 247 -2.65 33.92 -12.32
CA GLY A 247 -1.52 33.02 -12.07
C GLY A 247 -1.88 31.68 -11.41
N ASN A 248 -3.17 31.42 -11.19
CA ASN A 248 -3.73 30.24 -10.55
C ASN A 248 -4.87 29.63 -11.37
N GLU A 249 -4.87 29.81 -12.69
CA GLU A 249 -5.96 29.42 -13.58
C GLU A 249 -6.23 27.91 -13.59
N ASP A 250 -5.23 27.09 -13.26
CA ASP A 250 -5.31 25.64 -13.20
C ASP A 250 -5.75 25.10 -11.82
N ILE A 251 -5.93 25.99 -10.83
CA ILE A 251 -6.45 25.66 -9.50
C ILE A 251 -7.71 26.44 -9.13
N ILE A 252 -8.08 27.50 -9.87
CA ILE A 252 -9.28 28.31 -9.64
C ILE A 252 -10.03 28.51 -10.96
N TYR A 253 -11.15 27.81 -11.13
CA TYR A 253 -11.96 27.88 -12.34
C TYR A 253 -13.43 27.55 -12.07
N PRO A 254 -14.42 28.18 -12.73
CA PRO A 254 -15.83 28.06 -12.32
C PRO A 254 -16.54 26.75 -12.72
N LYS A 255 -15.99 26.00 -13.68
CA LYS A 255 -16.59 24.76 -14.23
C LYS A 255 -15.51 23.71 -14.40
N TRP A 256 -15.86 22.44 -14.27
CA TRP A 256 -14.92 21.33 -14.47
C TRP A 256 -14.22 21.40 -15.84
N VAL A 257 -12.90 21.20 -15.85
CA VAL A 257 -12.02 21.26 -17.03
C VAL A 257 -10.97 20.15 -16.89
N ARG A 258 -10.90 19.24 -17.87
CA ARG A 258 -10.07 18.01 -17.81
C ARG A 258 -8.58 18.31 -17.87
N GLU A 259 -8.19 19.36 -18.56
CA GLU A 259 -6.82 19.70 -18.90
C GLU A 259 -5.99 20.17 -17.68
N HIS A 260 -6.66 20.50 -16.57
CA HIS A 260 -6.00 20.97 -15.36
C HIS A 260 -5.50 19.84 -14.45
N TYR A 261 -6.05 18.62 -14.58
CA TYR A 261 -5.63 17.48 -13.76
C TYR A 261 -4.26 16.97 -14.21
N LYS A 262 -3.38 16.74 -13.25
CA LYS A 262 -2.03 16.22 -13.49
C LYS A 262 -1.97 14.71 -13.32
N GLY A 263 -2.81 14.16 -12.43
CA GLY A 263 -2.93 12.72 -12.21
C GLY A 263 -1.67 12.06 -11.60
N THR A 264 -0.73 12.86 -11.11
CA THR A 264 0.50 12.41 -10.43
C THR A 264 0.56 13.03 -9.04
N ALA A 265 1.23 12.36 -8.09
CA ALA A 265 1.38 12.84 -6.72
C ALA A 265 1.91 14.28 -6.67
N ASN A 266 3.04 14.54 -7.32
CA ASN A 266 3.65 15.87 -7.35
C ASN A 266 2.76 16.92 -8.02
N GLY A 267 2.06 16.55 -9.09
CA GLY A 267 1.20 17.49 -9.81
C GLY A 267 -0.05 17.89 -9.03
N GLU A 268 -0.71 16.94 -8.36
CA GLU A 268 -1.90 17.26 -7.55
C GLU A 268 -1.54 17.96 -6.24
N TYR A 269 -0.42 17.58 -5.60
CA TYR A 269 0.04 18.27 -4.40
C TYR A 269 0.57 19.68 -4.68
N ASP A 270 1.24 19.94 -5.81
CA ASP A 270 1.58 21.31 -6.21
C ASP A 270 0.34 22.21 -6.27
N ARG A 271 -0.73 21.70 -6.90
CA ARG A 271 -2.00 22.41 -7.01
C ARG A 271 -2.63 22.67 -5.63
N LEU A 272 -2.63 21.65 -4.76
CA LEU A 272 -3.16 21.78 -3.39
C LEU A 272 -2.35 22.78 -2.56
N GLU A 273 -1.01 22.71 -2.57
CA GLU A 273 -0.16 23.59 -1.79
C GLU A 273 -0.28 25.05 -2.25
N ARG A 274 -0.36 25.30 -3.56
CA ARG A 274 -0.68 26.65 -4.08
C ARG A 274 -2.06 27.14 -3.62
N ALA A 275 -3.07 26.28 -3.59
CA ALA A 275 -4.39 26.64 -3.08
C ALA A 275 -4.38 26.92 -1.56
N LYS A 276 -3.57 26.20 -0.78
CA LYS A 276 -3.42 26.41 0.67
C LYS A 276 -2.80 27.77 1.00
N VAL A 277 -1.94 28.32 0.13
CA VAL A 277 -1.41 29.69 0.26
C VAL A 277 -2.54 30.72 0.22
N ILE A 278 -3.60 30.48 -0.58
CA ILE A 278 -4.75 31.40 -0.69
C ILE A 278 -5.69 31.23 0.50
N HIS A 279 -6.12 29.99 0.78
CA HIS A 279 -6.93 29.68 1.94
C HIS A 279 -6.82 28.19 2.32
N PRO A 280 -6.15 27.84 3.42
CA PRO A 280 -5.84 26.45 3.78
C PRO A 280 -7.07 25.53 3.84
N GLU A 281 -8.08 25.86 4.64
CA GLU A 281 -9.21 24.93 4.82
C GLU A 281 -10.08 24.78 3.57
N ALA A 282 -10.34 25.87 2.83
CA ALA A 282 -11.07 25.82 1.58
C ALA A 282 -10.34 24.95 0.55
N ALA A 283 -9.00 24.99 0.53
CA ALA A 283 -8.19 24.12 -0.31
C ALA A 283 -8.32 22.64 0.09
N LEU A 284 -8.19 22.33 1.40
CA LEU A 284 -8.36 20.96 1.91
C LEU A 284 -9.76 20.40 1.62
N ARG A 285 -10.80 21.23 1.76
CA ARG A 285 -12.19 20.86 1.42
C ARG A 285 -12.40 20.59 -0.07
N SER A 286 -11.51 21.10 -0.91
CA SER A 286 -11.59 21.03 -2.37
C SER A 286 -10.76 19.90 -2.98
N ALA A 287 -10.13 19.06 -2.17
CA ALA A 287 -9.52 17.82 -2.62
C ALA A 287 -10.33 16.61 -2.18
N SER A 288 -10.32 15.55 -2.98
CA SER A 288 -10.68 14.21 -2.52
C SER A 288 -9.47 13.52 -1.92
N TRP A 289 -9.69 12.61 -0.96
CA TRP A 289 -8.62 12.02 -0.17
C TRP A 289 -8.72 10.50 -0.08
N GLY A 290 -7.56 9.84 -0.10
CA GLY A 290 -7.38 8.44 0.27
C GLY A 290 -8.05 7.43 -0.67
N MET A 291 -8.23 6.21 -0.15
CA MET A 291 -8.72 5.03 -0.86
C MET A 291 -10.01 5.28 -1.63
N PHE A 292 -10.98 5.92 -0.99
CA PHE A 292 -12.35 6.08 -1.49
C PHE A 292 -12.62 7.44 -2.11
N GLN A 293 -11.61 8.33 -2.16
CA GLN A 293 -11.71 9.66 -2.77
C GLN A 293 -12.90 10.48 -2.24
N ILE A 294 -13.13 10.46 -0.93
CA ILE A 294 -14.15 11.30 -0.32
C ILE A 294 -13.65 12.74 -0.30
N MET A 295 -14.49 13.65 -0.80
CA MET A 295 -14.19 15.08 -0.84
C MET A 295 -14.04 15.66 0.56
N GLY A 296 -13.04 16.52 0.78
CA GLY A 296 -12.76 17.12 2.09
C GLY A 296 -13.91 17.97 2.63
N PHE A 297 -14.77 18.56 1.78
CA PHE A 297 -15.98 19.25 2.24
C PHE A 297 -16.97 18.33 2.97
N ASN A 298 -16.85 17.00 2.82
CA ASN A 298 -17.62 16.00 3.55
C ASN A 298 -17.01 15.62 4.91
N HIS A 299 -15.99 16.32 5.42
CA HIS A 299 -15.32 15.96 6.68
C HIS A 299 -16.30 15.72 7.85
N LYS A 300 -17.36 16.53 7.98
CA LYS A 300 -18.41 16.35 9.00
C LYS A 300 -19.22 15.08 8.79
N ALA A 301 -19.57 14.78 7.53
CA ALA A 301 -20.27 13.54 7.17
C ALA A 301 -19.40 12.30 7.45
N SER A 302 -18.08 12.45 7.35
CA SER A 302 -17.08 11.45 7.74
C SER A 302 -16.76 11.43 9.24
N GLY A 303 -17.44 12.23 10.07
CA GLY A 303 -17.32 12.24 11.53
C GLY A 303 -16.24 13.13 12.13
N TYR A 304 -15.76 14.14 11.39
CA TYR A 304 -14.71 15.05 11.87
C TYR A 304 -15.21 16.50 11.98
N ASP A 305 -14.88 17.15 13.10
CA ASP A 305 -15.31 18.53 13.38
C ASP A 305 -14.69 19.54 12.41
N THR A 306 -13.41 19.36 12.08
CA THR A 306 -12.68 20.20 11.13
C THR A 306 -12.17 19.40 9.93
N VAL A 307 -11.92 20.09 8.81
CA VAL A 307 -11.31 19.46 7.63
C VAL A 307 -9.85 19.08 7.90
N THR A 308 -9.17 19.80 8.79
CA THR A 308 -7.79 19.48 9.19
C THR A 308 -7.74 18.15 9.90
N ASP A 309 -8.62 17.91 10.89
CA ASP A 309 -8.68 16.62 11.60
C ASP A 309 -8.97 15.46 10.64
N TYR A 310 -9.88 15.68 9.68
CA TYR A 310 -10.16 14.70 8.64
C TYR A 310 -8.91 14.39 7.82
N VAL A 311 -8.20 15.41 7.32
CA VAL A 311 -6.99 15.22 6.51
C VAL A 311 -5.88 14.55 7.31
N ASP A 312 -5.65 14.93 8.57
CA ASP A 312 -4.65 14.32 9.43
C ASP A 312 -4.90 12.81 9.61
N ASN A 313 -6.18 12.41 9.70
CA ASN A 313 -6.56 11.00 9.73
C ASN A 313 -6.41 10.30 8.37
N MET A 314 -6.55 11.01 7.25
CA MET A 314 -6.23 10.45 5.93
C MET A 314 -4.73 10.15 5.80
N TYR A 315 -3.87 10.93 6.47
CA TYR A 315 -2.43 10.67 6.56
C TYR A 315 -2.06 9.53 7.51
N ALA A 316 -2.93 9.20 8.47
CA ALA A 316 -2.62 8.22 9.52
C ALA A 316 -2.39 6.82 8.95
N ASN A 317 -3.37 6.29 8.20
CA ASN A 317 -3.33 4.98 7.54
C ASN A 317 -4.66 4.67 6.81
N GLU A 318 -4.68 3.58 6.05
CA GLU A 318 -5.86 3.09 5.34
C GLU A 318 -6.98 2.60 6.26
N TYR A 319 -6.66 2.17 7.48
CA TYR A 319 -7.67 1.84 8.50
C TYR A 319 -8.54 3.06 8.80
N GLU A 320 -7.92 4.22 9.07
CA GLU A 320 -8.64 5.47 9.28
C GLU A 320 -9.36 5.96 8.02
N GLN A 321 -8.79 5.72 6.83
CA GLN A 321 -9.48 6.03 5.57
C GLN A 321 -10.76 5.19 5.38
N ILE A 322 -10.73 3.90 5.75
CA ILE A 322 -11.90 3.03 5.72
C ILE A 322 -12.92 3.45 6.78
N LYS A 323 -12.49 3.77 8.00
CA LYS A 323 -13.41 4.24 9.05
C LYS A 323 -14.09 5.56 8.68
N ALA A 324 -13.36 6.50 8.09
CA ALA A 324 -13.95 7.74 7.57
C ALA A 324 -14.98 7.46 6.48
N PHE A 325 -14.70 6.49 5.61
CA PHE A 325 -15.65 6.04 4.59
C PHE A 325 -16.90 5.41 5.17
N ILE A 326 -16.79 4.53 6.17
CA ILE A 326 -17.95 3.91 6.82
C ILE A 326 -18.81 4.98 7.52
N ARG A 327 -18.20 5.92 8.25
CA ARG A 327 -18.91 7.07 8.84
C ARG A 327 -19.64 7.91 7.80
N PHE A 328 -19.01 8.14 6.65
CA PHE A 328 -19.66 8.79 5.50
C PHE A 328 -20.86 8.00 4.97
N LEU A 329 -20.76 6.67 4.86
CA LEU A 329 -21.90 5.84 4.46
C LEU A 329 -23.06 5.90 5.47
N HIS A 330 -22.77 6.01 6.76
CA HIS A 330 -23.80 6.20 7.78
C HIS A 330 -24.55 7.51 7.60
N SER A 331 -23.81 8.63 7.49
CA SER A 331 -24.42 9.96 7.36
C SER A 331 -25.22 10.13 6.07
N GLU A 332 -24.79 9.49 4.98
CA GLU A 332 -25.49 9.52 3.69
C GLU A 332 -26.59 8.43 3.56
N ASN A 333 -26.90 7.69 4.62
CA ASN A 333 -27.88 6.59 4.63
C ASN A 333 -27.61 5.48 3.60
N ILE A 334 -26.34 5.27 3.23
CA ILE A 334 -25.88 4.23 2.31
C ILE A 334 -25.52 2.94 3.06
N TYR A 335 -25.03 3.07 4.30
CA TYR A 335 -24.52 1.96 5.13
C TYR A 335 -25.49 0.77 5.22
N ARG A 336 -26.80 1.02 5.35
CA ARG A 336 -27.82 -0.05 5.41
C ARG A 336 -27.80 -0.99 4.19
N HIS A 337 -27.45 -0.46 3.00
CA HIS A 337 -27.37 -1.25 1.77
C HIS A 337 -26.09 -2.09 1.75
N LEU A 338 -24.98 -1.58 2.31
CA LEU A 338 -23.78 -2.37 2.54
C LEU A 338 -24.05 -3.53 3.51
N LYS A 339 -24.68 -3.24 4.65
CA LYS A 339 -25.00 -4.23 5.69
C LYS A 339 -25.93 -5.34 5.19
N SER A 340 -26.95 -4.97 4.44
CA SER A 340 -27.90 -5.93 3.84
C SER A 340 -27.38 -6.58 2.55
N LYS A 341 -26.18 -6.19 2.08
CA LYS A 341 -25.58 -6.66 0.81
C LYS A 341 -26.49 -6.39 -0.41
N ASP A 342 -27.27 -5.30 -0.36
CA ASP A 342 -28.03 -4.77 -1.48
C ASP A 342 -27.11 -3.95 -2.39
N TRP A 343 -26.28 -4.66 -3.17
CA TRP A 343 -25.24 -4.06 -4.01
C TRP A 343 -25.78 -3.12 -5.07
N ALA A 344 -26.98 -3.38 -5.60
CA ALA A 344 -27.62 -2.50 -6.57
C ALA A 344 -27.98 -1.15 -5.95
N SER A 345 -28.62 -1.13 -4.78
CA SER A 345 -28.94 0.14 -4.11
C SER A 345 -27.70 0.83 -3.58
N PHE A 346 -26.73 0.08 -3.06
CA PHE A 346 -25.44 0.60 -2.62
C PHE A 346 -24.73 1.32 -3.78
N ALA A 347 -24.51 0.61 -4.89
CA ALA A 347 -23.81 1.15 -6.05
C ALA A 347 -24.56 2.33 -6.68
N ARG A 348 -25.89 2.30 -6.73
CA ARG A 348 -26.70 3.43 -7.22
C ARG A 348 -26.52 4.68 -6.38
N ARG A 349 -26.43 4.53 -5.05
CA ARG A 349 -26.28 5.68 -4.14
C ARG A 349 -24.87 6.21 -4.10
N TYR A 350 -23.88 5.32 -4.12
CA TYR A 350 -22.48 5.72 -4.06
C TYR A 350 -21.95 6.22 -5.41
N ASN A 351 -22.12 5.43 -6.49
CA ASN A 351 -21.60 5.75 -7.83
C ASN A 351 -22.57 6.55 -8.70
N GLY A 352 -23.81 6.72 -8.26
CA GLY A 352 -24.85 7.47 -8.95
C GLY A 352 -25.62 6.67 -10.03
N PRO A 353 -26.49 7.34 -10.80
CA PRO A 353 -27.44 6.68 -11.70
C PRO A 353 -26.81 5.81 -12.80
N ALA A 354 -25.56 6.10 -13.17
CA ALA A 354 -24.84 5.36 -14.20
C ALA A 354 -24.23 4.03 -13.69
N TYR A 355 -24.44 3.65 -12.43
CA TYR A 355 -23.76 2.50 -11.81
C TYR A 355 -23.92 1.19 -12.61
N LYS A 356 -25.13 0.90 -13.14
CA LYS A 356 -25.38 -0.30 -13.94
C LYS A 356 -24.55 -0.35 -15.22
N LYS A 357 -24.38 0.80 -15.89
CA LYS A 357 -23.58 0.89 -17.12
C LYS A 357 -22.11 0.53 -16.86
N ASN A 358 -21.61 0.88 -15.67
CA ASN A 358 -20.24 0.60 -15.24
C ASN A 358 -20.11 -0.73 -14.47
N GLY A 359 -21.24 -1.40 -14.23
CA GLY A 359 -21.29 -2.72 -13.63
C GLY A 359 -20.91 -2.79 -12.14
N TYR A 360 -21.07 -1.69 -11.41
CA TYR A 360 -20.61 -1.63 -10.01
C TYR A 360 -21.31 -2.65 -9.11
N ASP A 361 -22.61 -2.85 -9.30
CA ASP A 361 -23.42 -3.81 -8.56
C ASP A 361 -22.93 -5.25 -8.72
N TRP A 362 -22.72 -5.70 -9.95
CA TRP A 362 -22.24 -7.07 -10.17
C TRP A 362 -20.78 -7.24 -9.72
N LYS A 363 -19.93 -6.22 -9.89
CA LYS A 363 -18.53 -6.28 -9.41
C LYS A 363 -18.47 -6.45 -7.90
N LEU A 364 -19.32 -5.74 -7.17
CA LEU A 364 -19.44 -5.86 -5.71
C LEU A 364 -19.90 -7.26 -5.32
N GLN A 365 -20.93 -7.79 -5.98
CA GLN A 365 -21.41 -9.16 -5.72
C GLN A 365 -20.30 -10.19 -5.94
N VAL A 366 -19.62 -10.16 -7.10
CA VAL A 366 -18.54 -11.10 -7.42
C VAL A 366 -17.37 -10.98 -6.42
N ALA A 367 -16.98 -9.76 -6.05
CA ALA A 367 -15.91 -9.55 -5.09
C ALA A 367 -16.30 -10.05 -3.68
N PHE A 368 -17.57 -9.92 -3.30
CA PHE A 368 -18.11 -10.45 -2.05
C PHE A 368 -18.08 -11.98 -2.04
N ASP A 369 -18.61 -12.64 -3.07
CA ASP A 369 -18.70 -14.10 -3.13
C ASP A 369 -17.30 -14.75 -3.14
N ALA A 370 -16.34 -14.16 -3.86
CA ALA A 370 -14.94 -14.61 -3.84
C ALA A 370 -14.33 -14.50 -2.43
N SER A 371 -14.60 -13.38 -1.74
CA SER A 371 -14.08 -13.16 -0.38
C SER A 371 -14.73 -14.09 0.65
N ALA A 372 -16.04 -14.35 0.52
CA ALA A 372 -16.81 -15.17 1.46
C ALA A 372 -16.54 -16.68 1.34
N SER A 373 -16.24 -17.16 0.14
CA SER A 373 -15.92 -18.57 -0.12
C SER A 373 -14.47 -18.95 0.18
N GLY A 374 -13.60 -17.96 0.49
CA GLY A 374 -12.15 -18.15 0.53
C GLY A 374 -11.55 -18.50 -0.84
N ALA A 375 -12.33 -18.38 -1.92
CA ALA A 375 -11.89 -18.64 -3.28
C ALA A 375 -10.96 -17.51 -3.75
N ARG A 376 -9.78 -17.89 -4.22
CA ARG A 376 -8.74 -16.93 -4.67
C ARG A 376 -9.06 -16.47 -6.09
N GLY A 377 -9.18 -15.15 -6.28
CA GLY A 377 -9.62 -14.52 -7.51
C GLY A 377 -8.60 -14.62 -8.67
N ASP A 378 -9.01 -15.29 -9.74
CA ASP A 378 -9.24 -14.75 -11.09
C ASP A 378 -9.91 -15.83 -11.97
N ASP A 379 -9.60 -17.11 -11.71
CA ASP A 379 -10.12 -18.26 -12.48
C ASP A 379 -11.63 -18.49 -12.31
N GLN A 380 -12.20 -18.17 -11.15
CA GLN A 380 -13.66 -18.21 -10.94
C GLN A 380 -14.36 -16.95 -11.44
N VAL A 381 -13.64 -15.83 -11.57
CA VAL A 381 -14.21 -14.58 -12.10
C VAL A 381 -14.57 -14.79 -13.57
N GLU A 382 -13.71 -15.43 -14.36
CA GLU A 382 -14.00 -15.70 -15.78
C GLU A 382 -15.15 -16.70 -15.97
N VAL A 383 -15.24 -17.74 -15.12
CA VAL A 383 -16.33 -18.72 -15.16
C VAL A 383 -17.67 -18.11 -14.75
N VAL A 384 -17.71 -17.37 -13.65
CA VAL A 384 -18.94 -16.71 -13.16
C VAL A 384 -19.34 -15.56 -14.07
N VAL A 385 -18.37 -14.79 -14.61
CA VAL A 385 -18.64 -13.75 -15.62
C VAL A 385 -19.22 -14.38 -16.87
N ASN A 386 -18.73 -15.54 -17.32
CA ASN A 386 -19.28 -16.22 -18.49
C ASN A 386 -20.69 -16.77 -18.21
N GLU A 387 -20.93 -17.40 -17.06
CA GLU A 387 -22.29 -17.85 -16.69
C GLU A 387 -23.28 -16.69 -16.57
N TYR A 388 -22.89 -15.59 -15.92
CA TYR A 388 -23.77 -14.45 -15.72
C TYR A 388 -23.96 -13.62 -16.99
N THR A 389 -22.93 -13.52 -17.85
CA THR A 389 -23.06 -12.93 -19.19
C THR A 389 -24.02 -13.78 -20.03
N ASN A 390 -23.94 -15.10 -19.94
CA ASN A 390 -24.89 -16.00 -20.61
C ASN A 390 -26.32 -15.85 -20.08
N GLN A 391 -26.51 -15.70 -18.76
CA GLN A 391 -27.82 -15.44 -18.15
C GLN A 391 -28.39 -14.07 -18.55
N LEU A 392 -27.56 -13.02 -18.59
CA LEU A 392 -27.96 -11.71 -19.07
C LEU A 392 -28.31 -11.73 -20.56
N MET A 393 -27.51 -12.41 -21.38
CA MET A 393 -27.79 -12.57 -22.81
C MET A 393 -29.07 -13.39 -23.06
N GLN A 394 -29.34 -14.41 -22.25
CA GLN A 394 -30.62 -15.14 -22.28
C GLN A 394 -31.79 -14.24 -21.89
N ALA A 395 -31.68 -13.49 -20.79
CA ALA A 395 -32.72 -12.55 -20.37
C ALA A 395 -32.97 -11.45 -21.43
N PHE A 396 -31.94 -10.99 -22.12
CA PHE A 396 -32.09 -10.05 -23.25
C PHE A 396 -32.67 -10.69 -24.51
N ALA A 397 -32.42 -11.97 -24.76
CA ALA A 397 -33.03 -12.71 -25.87
C ALA A 397 -34.54 -12.92 -25.62
N GLU A 398 -34.91 -13.30 -24.40
CA GLU A 398 -36.31 -13.50 -23.99
C GLU A 398 -37.15 -12.21 -24.04
N ILE A 399 -36.52 -11.03 -23.87
CA ILE A 399 -37.19 -9.73 -24.01
C ILE A 399 -37.41 -9.34 -25.49
N ASN A 400 -36.57 -9.84 -26.41
CA ASN A 400 -36.66 -9.51 -27.84
C ASN A 400 -37.53 -10.49 -28.65
N ASP A 401 -37.86 -11.66 -28.11
CA ASP A 401 -38.79 -12.63 -28.73
C ASP A 401 -40.28 -12.39 -28.36
N VAL A 402 -40.59 -11.29 -27.66
CA VAL A 402 -41.96 -10.90 -27.23
C VAL A 402 -42.42 -9.57 -27.88
N GLN A 403 -41.75 -9.11 -28.94
CA GLN A 403 -42.26 -8.06 -29.85
C GLN A 403 -42.60 -8.68 -31.21
#